data_AF-B6ATL6-F1
#
_entry.id   AF-B6ATL6-F1
#
_cell.length_a   1.000
_cell.length_b   1.000
_cell.length_c   1.000
_cell.angle_alpha   90.00
_cell.angle_beta   90.00
_cell.angle_gamma   90.00
#
_symmetry.space_group_name_H-M   'P 1'
#
loop_
_entity.id
_entity.type
_entity.pdbx_description
1 polymer ?
#
loop_
_entity_poly.entity_id
_entity_poly.type
_entity_poly.pdbx_seq_one_letter_code
_entity_poly.pdbx_strand_id
1 'polypeptide(L)'
;MDIQTGSAVDEQWNHIPAASRVSYGTEPTPGTVISDVYAYEKPSKRERFAVLMCNMLSIDLVQLGERHRRASFRREKDWMGEWLAP
;
A
#
# COMPACT_ATOMS: atom_id res chain seq x y z
N MET A 1 9.39 -2.54 -7.90
CA MET A 1 8.85 -2.50 -6.52
C MET A 1 9.93 -3.03 -5.61
N ASP A 2 10.14 -2.39 -4.47
CA ASP A 2 11.12 -2.80 -3.47
C ASP A 2 10.39 -3.15 -2.17
N ILE A 3 10.88 -4.18 -1.46
CA ILE A 3 10.26 -4.70 -0.23
C ILE A 3 11.25 -4.52 0.90
N GLN A 4 10.88 -3.71 1.89
CA GLN A 4 11.69 -3.46 3.07
C GLN A 4 11.09 -4.18 4.29
N THR A 5 11.94 -4.90 5.04
CA THR A 5 11.57 -5.68 6.23
C THR A 5 12.63 -5.52 7.31
N GLY A 6 12.42 -6.14 8.47
CA GLY A 6 13.37 -6.08 9.59
C GLY A 6 13.45 -4.68 10.20
N SER A 7 14.60 -4.33 10.79
CA SER A 7 14.81 -3.05 11.49
C SER A 7 14.72 -1.83 10.58
N ALA A 8 14.92 -1.99 9.27
CA ALA A 8 14.82 -0.89 8.29
C ALA A 8 13.44 -0.23 8.24
N VAL A 9 12.41 -0.88 8.78
CA VAL A 9 11.02 -0.36 8.79
C VAL A 9 10.48 -0.07 10.19
N ASP A 10 11.36 0.08 11.19
CA ASP A 10 10.95 0.36 12.58
C ASP A 10 10.27 1.72 12.73
N GLU A 11 10.73 2.75 12.01
CA GLU A 11 10.10 4.08 12.04
C GLU A 11 8.66 4.03 11.52
N GLN A 12 8.44 3.37 10.39
CA GLN A 12 7.14 3.20 9.77
C GLN A 12 6.20 2.38 10.66
N TRP A 13 6.73 1.34 11.31
CA TRP A 13 5.97 0.58 12.30
C TRP A 13 5.53 1.45 13.49
N ASN A 14 6.43 2.32 13.97
CA ASN A 14 6.13 3.20 15.09
C ASN A 14 5.02 4.22 14.78
N HIS A 15 4.87 4.61 13.51
CA HIS A 15 3.75 5.44 13.05
C HIS A 15 2.40 4.72 12.99
N ILE A 16 2.38 3.38 13.02
CA ILE A 16 1.12 2.62 13.03
C ILE A 16 0.52 2.67 14.44
N PRO A 17 -0.74 3.12 14.61
CA PRO A 17 -1.43 3.10 15.89
C PRO A 17 -1.43 1.69 16.50
N ALA A 18 -1.22 1.59 17.82
CA ALA A 18 -1.10 0.29 18.49
C ALA A 18 -2.28 -0.65 18.21
N ALA A 19 -3.51 -0.12 18.22
CA ALA A 19 -4.72 -0.89 17.91
C ALA A 19 -4.76 -1.45 16.47
N SER A 20 -4.07 -0.80 15.52
CA SER A 20 -4.03 -1.23 14.11
C SER A 20 -2.98 -2.31 13.85
N ARG A 21 -1.98 -2.45 14.72
CA ARG A 21 -0.85 -3.40 14.58
C ARG A 21 -1.28 -4.87 14.58
N VAL A 22 -2.44 -5.18 15.15
CA VAL A 22 -3.07 -6.50 15.14
C VAL A 22 -3.28 -7.05 13.73
N SER A 23 -3.42 -6.17 12.73
CA SER A 23 -3.57 -6.53 11.31
C SER A 23 -2.37 -7.32 10.77
N TYR A 24 -1.20 -7.15 11.38
CA TYR A 24 0.04 -7.80 10.94
C TYR A 24 0.34 -9.11 11.65
N GLY A 25 -0.50 -9.58 12.57
CA GLY A 25 -0.24 -10.83 13.29
C GLY A 25 -1.30 -11.90 13.23
N THR A 26 -2.32 -11.76 12.37
CA THR A 26 -3.37 -12.79 12.18
C THR A 26 -2.78 -14.20 12.14
N GLU A 27 -3.31 -15.08 12.99
CA GLU A 27 -2.91 -16.48 13.13
C GLU A 27 -4.17 -17.36 13.14
N PRO A 28 -4.28 -18.41 12.30
CA PRO A 28 -3.31 -18.81 11.30
C PRO A 28 -3.14 -17.77 10.18
N THR A 29 -2.10 -17.91 9.37
CA THR A 29 -1.79 -16.96 8.29
C THR A 29 -3.03 -16.70 7.41
N PRO A 30 -3.28 -15.44 6.99
CA PRO A 30 -4.44 -15.13 6.15
C PRO A 30 -4.55 -16.07 4.94
N GLY A 31 -5.77 -16.57 4.68
CA GLY A 31 -6.06 -17.56 3.64
C GLY A 31 -5.94 -19.02 4.10
N THR A 32 -5.52 -19.30 5.33
CA THR A 32 -5.54 -20.65 5.90
C THR A 32 -6.96 -21.08 6.25
N VAL A 33 -7.31 -22.33 5.96
CA VAL A 33 -8.58 -22.94 6.38
C VAL A 33 -8.59 -23.08 7.90
N ILE A 34 -9.66 -22.62 8.55
CA ILE A 34 -9.86 -22.69 10.00
C ILE A 34 -11.01 -23.64 10.34
N SER A 35 -10.93 -24.28 11.51
CA SER A 35 -11.91 -25.29 11.94
C SER A 35 -13.21 -24.70 12.49
N ASP A 36 -13.19 -23.42 12.90
CA ASP A 36 -14.33 -22.68 13.43
C ASP A 36 -14.22 -21.20 13.01
N VAL A 37 -15.35 -20.49 12.98
CA VAL A 37 -15.42 -19.07 12.59
C VAL A 37 -14.53 -18.15 13.42
N TYR A 38 -14.20 -18.52 14.66
CA TYR A 38 -13.31 -17.77 15.56
C TYR A 38 -12.01 -18.49 15.89
N ALA A 39 -11.65 -19.54 15.15
CA ALA A 39 -10.37 -20.23 15.31
C ALA A 39 -9.21 -19.41 14.70
N TYR A 40 -9.11 -18.14 15.08
CA TYR A 40 -8.02 -17.24 14.73
C TYR A 40 -7.75 -16.23 15.85
N GLU A 41 -6.51 -15.78 15.93
CA GLU A 41 -6.04 -14.72 16.82
C GLU A 41 -5.44 -13.57 16.02
N LYS A 42 -5.35 -12.38 16.64
CA LYS A 42 -4.74 -11.20 16.02
C LYS A 42 -3.71 -10.52 16.92
N PRO A 43 -2.60 -11.21 17.28
CA PRO A 43 -1.50 -10.56 17.98
C PRO A 43 -0.90 -9.44 17.13
N SER A 44 -0.17 -8.53 17.77
CA SER A 44 0.65 -7.54 17.05
C SER A 44 2.05 -8.12 16.82
N LYS A 45 2.33 -8.63 15.61
CA LYS A 45 3.61 -9.24 15.25
C LYS A 45 4.45 -8.29 14.38
N ARG A 46 5.44 -7.63 14.98
CA ARG A 46 6.31 -6.64 14.33
C ARG A 46 7.06 -7.23 13.14
N GLU A 47 7.52 -8.46 13.27
CA GLU A 47 8.32 -9.21 12.29
C GLU A 47 7.58 -9.50 10.98
N ARG A 48 6.23 -9.44 11.00
CA ARG A 48 5.37 -9.62 9.83
C ARG A 48 5.04 -8.31 9.10
N PHE A 49 5.53 -7.18 9.60
CA PHE A 49 5.38 -5.88 8.96
C PHE A 49 6.45 -5.68 7.88
N ALA A 50 6.00 -5.21 6.72
CA ALA A 50 6.84 -4.84 5.58
C ALA A 50 6.37 -3.53 4.96
N VAL A 51 7.30 -2.75 4.41
CA VAL A 51 7.02 -1.55 3.63
C VAL A 51 7.25 -1.86 2.16
N LEU A 52 6.25 -1.57 1.34
CA LEU A 52 6.30 -1.75 -0.11
C LEU A 52 6.57 -0.40 -0.77
N MET A 53 7.76 -0.26 -1.35
CA MET A 53 8.18 0.95 -2.05
C MET A 53 7.90 0.80 -3.55
N CYS A 54 6.98 1.62 -4.06
CA CYS A 54 6.61 1.67 -5.46
C CYS A 54 7.17 2.94 -6.11
N ASN A 55 8.04 2.75 -7.10
CA ASN A 55 8.48 3.86 -7.95
C ASN A 55 7.38 4.18 -8.95
N MET A 56 6.89 5.41 -8.93
CA MET A 56 5.88 5.85 -9.88
C MET A 56 6.49 5.95 -11.28
N LEU A 57 5.85 5.29 -12.25
CA LEU A 57 6.28 5.31 -13.65
C LEU A 57 5.41 6.26 -14.48
N SER A 58 4.13 6.33 -14.14
CA SER A 58 3.15 7.16 -14.82
C SER A 58 2.02 7.58 -13.89
N ILE A 59 1.44 8.75 -14.16
CA ILE A 59 0.21 9.25 -13.57
C ILE A 59 -0.77 9.51 -14.71
N ASP A 60 -1.99 9.01 -14.58
CA ASP A 60 -3.12 9.38 -15.43
C ASP A 60 -4.10 10.17 -14.57
N LEU A 61 -4.17 11.48 -14.81
CA LEU A 61 -4.91 12.41 -13.98
C LEU A 61 -6.16 12.87 -14.72
N VAL A 62 -7.33 12.63 -14.13
CA VAL A 62 -8.62 13.11 -14.63
C VAL A 62 -9.20 14.11 -13.64
N GLN A 63 -9.56 15.30 -14.12
CA GLN A 63 -10.34 16.29 -13.39
C GLN A 63 -11.79 16.29 -13.89
N LEU A 64 -12.73 15.97 -13.00
CA LEU A 64 -14.16 16.00 -13.26
C LEU A 64 -14.71 17.42 -13.03
N GLY A 65 -14.68 18.24 -14.08
CA GLY A 65 -15.37 19.54 -14.13
C GLY A 65 -16.56 19.51 -15.10
N GLU A 66 -17.18 20.67 -15.36
CA GLU A 66 -18.26 20.80 -16.38
C GLU A 66 -17.82 20.26 -17.76
N ARG A 67 -16.55 20.49 -18.12
CA ARG A 67 -15.84 19.75 -19.16
C ARG A 67 -14.67 19.04 -18.51
N HIS A 68 -14.64 17.71 -18.63
CA HIS A 68 -13.55 16.91 -18.10
C HIS A 68 -12.23 17.29 -18.76
N ARG A 69 -11.14 17.17 -18.00
CA ARG A 69 -9.78 17.35 -18.50
C ARG A 69 -8.95 16.16 -18.04
N ARG A 70 -8.09 15.66 -18.93
CA ARG A 70 -7.20 14.54 -18.63
C ARG A 70 -5.78 14.89 -19.02
N ALA A 71 -4.83 14.54 -18.18
CA ALA A 71 -3.42 14.71 -18.46
C ALA A 71 -2.67 13.44 -18.07
N SER A 72 -1.69 13.04 -18.89
CA SER A 72 -0.76 11.98 -18.52
C SER A 72 0.61 12.57 -18.19
N PHE A 73 1.26 12.00 -17.18
CA PHE A 73 2.63 12.31 -16.81
C PHE A 73 3.41 11.01 -16.77
N ARG A 74 4.60 10.98 -17.37
CA ARG A 74 5.43 9.77 -17.42
C ARG A 74 6.87 10.10 -17.04
N ARG A 75 7.50 9.20 -16.28
CA ARG A 75 8.91 9.32 -15.91
C ARG A 75 9.84 9.38 -17.13
N GLU A 76 9.53 8.64 -18.20
CA GLU A 76 10.30 8.63 -19.45
C GLU A 76 10.29 9.97 -20.20
N LYS A 77 9.35 10.86 -19.87
CA LYS A 77 9.21 12.21 -20.41
C LYS A 77 9.55 13.28 -19.37
N ASP A 78 10.36 12.93 -18.36
CA ASP A 78 10.73 13.81 -17.24
C ASP A 78 9.51 14.45 -16.55
N TRP A 79 8.40 13.70 -16.48
CA TRP A 79 7.13 14.18 -15.94
C TRP A 79 6.55 15.39 -16.68
N MET A 80 6.95 15.64 -17.93
CA MET A 80 6.27 16.59 -18.80
C MET A 80 4.84 16.10 -19.07
N GLY A 81 3.87 16.98 -18.79
CA GLY A 81 2.45 16.67 -18.92
C GLY A 81 1.97 16.72 -20.37
N GLU A 82 1.12 15.76 -20.74
CA GLU A 82 0.46 15.72 -22.05
C GLU A 82 -1.05 15.73 -21.87
N TRP A 83 -1.75 16.64 -22.55
CA TRP A 83 -3.21 16.67 -22.56
C TRP A 83 -3.76 15.49 -23.35
N LEU A 84 -4.75 14.81 -22.77
CA LEU A 84 -5.50 13.74 -23.39
C LEU A 84 -6.96 14.15 -23.51
N ALA A 85 -7.63 13.67 -24.57
CA ALA A 85 -9.08 13.69 -24.60
C ALA A 85 -9.61 12.89 -23.37
N PRO A 86 -10.66 13.37 -22.67
CA PRO A 86 -11.16 12.72 -21.46
C PRO A 86 -11.65 11.29 -21.69
#